data_AF-A0A6P4YM43-F1
#
_entry.id   AF-A0A6P4YM43-F1
#
_cell.length_a   1.000
_cell.length_b   1.000
_cell.length_c   1.000
_cell.angle_alpha   90.00
_cell.angle_beta   90.00
_cell.angle_gamma   90.00
#
_symmetry.space_group_name_H-M   'P 1'
#
loop_
_entity.id
_entity.type
_entity.pdbx_description
1 polymer ?
#
loop_
_entity_poly.entity_id
_entity_poly.type
_entity_poly.pdbx_seq_one_letter_code
_entity_poly.pdbx_strand_id
1 'polypeptide(L)'
;MCEISKMSLNVTTPASSLDVPLHQTGQYGVKETMKSAQGLSGVKSTLVAAHPLEASEALVRKNQDQVDFTMLRNVQGMHAPLRLQMERHIASKVQRLPCLHSSNVALDTLRGLDEHIDFNDVLNDPTAPEVMGDPHIMTERRAGILQ
;
A
#
# COMPACT_ATOMS: atom_id res chain seq x y z
N MET A 1 0.52 28.29 -27.75
CA MET A 1 -0.33 28.07 -26.57
C MET A 1 -0.69 26.60 -26.56
N CYS A 2 -0.06 25.79 -25.70
CA CYS A 2 -0.30 24.35 -25.63
C CYS A 2 -1.09 24.09 -24.34
N GLU A 3 -2.34 23.66 -24.47
CA GLU A 3 -3.17 23.30 -23.34
C GLU A 3 -2.56 22.11 -22.60
N ILE A 4 -2.26 22.31 -21.32
CA ILE A 4 -1.89 21.22 -20.42
C ILE A 4 -3.17 20.46 -20.11
N SER A 5 -3.29 19.30 -20.75
CA SER A 5 -4.34 18.33 -20.49
C SER A 5 -4.43 18.04 -19.00
N LYS A 6 -5.59 18.36 -18.39
CA LYS A 6 -5.91 18.02 -17.01
C LYS A 6 -6.03 16.50 -16.90
N MET A 7 -4.96 15.83 -16.44
CA MET A 7 -5.07 14.47 -15.93
C MET A 7 -5.84 14.54 -14.60
N SER A 8 -7.16 14.41 -14.70
CA SER A 8 -8.04 14.13 -13.57
C SER A 8 -7.64 12.77 -13.01
N LEU A 9 -6.94 12.77 -11.87
CA LEU A 9 -6.73 11.59 -11.05
C LEU A 9 -8.07 11.18 -10.47
N ASN A 10 -8.73 10.23 -11.12
CA ASN A 10 -9.90 9.57 -10.57
C ASN A 10 -9.41 8.61 -9.48
N VAL A 11 -9.30 9.12 -8.25
CA VAL A 11 -9.01 8.30 -7.07
C VAL A 11 -10.24 7.44 -6.79
N THR A 12 -10.21 6.21 -7.29
CA THR A 12 -11.08 5.14 -6.80
C THR A 12 -10.66 4.85 -5.36
N THR A 13 -11.51 5.25 -4.42
CA THR A 13 -11.38 4.97 -3.00
C THR A 13 -11.64 3.49 -2.72
N PRO A 14 -10.66 2.72 -2.20
CA PRO A 14 -10.99 1.46 -1.52
C PRO A 14 -11.45 1.78 -0.09
N ALA A 15 -12.58 1.20 0.27
CA ALA A 15 -13.18 1.28 1.59
C ALA A 15 -12.17 0.92 2.69
N SER A 16 -11.86 1.88 3.55
CA SER A 16 -11.13 1.66 4.80
C SER A 16 -12.07 0.98 5.80
N SER A 17 -12.01 -0.35 5.87
CA SER A 17 -12.58 -1.14 6.97
C SER A 17 -11.63 -1.07 8.17
N LEU A 18 -11.85 -0.07 9.02
CA LEU A 18 -11.46 -0.14 10.42
C LEU A 18 -12.72 0.16 11.23
N ASP A 19 -13.41 -0.90 11.63
CA ASP A 19 -14.52 -0.84 12.57
C ASP A 19 -13.97 -0.38 13.93
N VAL A 20 -14.00 0.93 14.18
CA VAL A 20 -13.89 1.48 15.54
C VAL A 20 -15.32 1.59 16.07
N PRO A 21 -15.75 0.71 16.99
CA PRO A 21 -17.11 0.76 17.52
C PRO A 21 -17.21 1.89 18.55
N LEU A 22 -17.44 3.12 18.09
CA LEU A 22 -17.86 4.22 18.97
C LEU A 22 -19.39 4.26 19.04
N HIS A 23 -19.96 3.24 19.69
CA HIS A 23 -21.35 3.28 20.14
C HIS A 23 -21.47 4.23 21.35
N GLN A 24 -21.41 5.54 21.10
CA GLN A 24 -21.80 6.51 22.11
C GLN A 24 -23.33 6.58 22.14
N THR A 25 -23.95 5.65 22.87
CA THR A 25 -25.30 5.90 23.40
C THR A 25 -25.21 7.15 24.25
N GLY A 26 -26.00 8.17 23.91
CA GLY A 26 -26.20 9.32 24.79
C GLY A 26 -26.69 8.84 26.17
N GLN A 27 -26.59 9.71 27.16
CA GLN A 27 -26.87 9.43 28.59
C GLN A 27 -28.23 8.76 28.89
N TYR A 28 -29.12 8.69 27.90
CA TYR A 28 -30.48 8.13 27.98
C TYR A 28 -30.76 6.95 27.03
N GLY A 29 -29.74 6.30 26.45
CA GLY A 29 -29.94 5.13 25.58
C GLY A 29 -30.60 5.42 24.23
N VAL A 30 -30.78 6.71 23.89
CA VAL A 30 -31.29 7.17 22.59
C VAL A 30 -30.12 7.62 21.73
N LYS A 31 -30.12 7.19 20.46
CA LYS A 31 -29.13 7.62 19.46
C LYS A 31 -29.26 9.12 19.17
N GLU A 32 -28.25 9.92 19.52
CA GLU A 32 -28.23 11.35 19.18
C GLU A 32 -27.78 11.55 17.72
N THR A 33 -28.74 11.63 16.79
CA THR A 33 -28.48 11.74 15.34
C THR A 33 -27.82 13.05 14.90
N MET A 34 -27.82 14.08 15.76
CA MET A 34 -27.21 15.40 15.47
C MET A 34 -25.75 15.51 15.95
N LYS A 35 -25.36 14.74 16.97
CA LYS A 35 -24.02 14.76 17.58
C LYS A 35 -23.21 13.50 17.31
N SER A 36 -23.87 12.42 16.92
CA SER A 36 -23.20 11.20 16.49
C SER A 36 -22.48 11.44 15.16
N ALA A 37 -21.32 10.82 15.00
CA ALA A 37 -20.54 10.83 13.76
C ALA A 37 -21.33 10.35 12.52
N GLN A 38 -22.46 9.68 12.73
CA GLN A 38 -23.42 9.25 11.69
C GLN A 38 -24.51 10.28 11.36
N GLY A 39 -24.46 11.49 11.93
CA GLY A 39 -25.36 12.61 11.61
C GLY A 39 -24.96 13.36 10.33
N LEU A 40 -25.93 14.06 9.72
CA LEU A 40 -25.77 14.82 8.47
C LEU A 40 -24.60 15.83 8.49
N SER A 41 -24.22 16.36 9.66
CA SER A 41 -23.09 17.27 9.85
C SER A 41 -21.75 16.55 10.04
N GLY A 42 -21.74 15.36 10.66
CA GLY A 42 -20.54 14.57 10.98
C GLY A 42 -20.02 13.71 9.84
N VAL A 43 -20.84 13.41 8.84
CA VAL A 43 -20.46 12.63 7.64
C VAL A 43 -19.32 13.30 6.85
N LYS A 44 -19.10 14.62 6.98
CA LYS A 44 -18.01 15.32 6.28
C LYS A 44 -16.62 14.96 6.81
N SER A 45 -16.48 14.67 8.10
CA SER A 45 -15.18 14.33 8.69
C SER A 45 -14.79 12.86 8.47
N THR A 46 -15.74 11.99 8.16
CA THR A 46 -15.47 10.58 7.81
C THR A 46 -15.30 10.37 6.31
N LEU A 47 -15.83 11.26 5.46
CA LEU A 47 -15.72 11.18 4.00
C LEU A 47 -14.50 11.89 3.41
N VAL A 48 -13.94 12.89 4.11
CA VAL A 48 -12.76 13.63 3.66
C VAL A 48 -11.57 13.12 4.46
N ALA A 49 -10.51 12.68 3.76
CA ALA A 49 -9.23 12.36 4.39
C ALA A 49 -8.87 13.45 5.40
N ALA A 50 -8.62 13.07 6.66
CA ALA A 50 -8.47 14.03 7.75
C ALA A 50 -7.30 14.99 7.47
N HIS A 51 -6.30 14.51 6.74
CA HIS A 51 -5.16 15.31 6.29
C HIS A 51 -5.15 15.42 4.75
N PRO A 52 -5.04 16.64 4.17
CA PRO A 52 -5.05 16.83 2.72
C PRO A 52 -3.89 16.12 2.00
N LEU A 53 -2.81 15.78 2.72
CA LEU A 53 -1.66 15.05 2.17
C LEU A 53 -1.80 13.53 2.25
N GLU A 54 -2.73 13.00 3.05
CA GLU A 54 -2.86 11.56 3.28
C GLU A 54 -3.14 10.79 1.97
N ALA A 55 -4.05 11.31 1.15
CA ALA A 55 -4.36 10.73 -0.16
C ALA A 55 -3.17 10.81 -1.13
N SER A 56 -2.33 11.85 -1.01
CA SER A 56 -1.13 12.01 -1.81
C SER A 56 -0.07 11.00 -1.37
N GLU A 57 0.21 10.90 -0.08
CA GLU A 57 1.20 9.99 0.53
C GLU A 57 0.94 8.53 0.15
N ALA A 58 -0.33 8.10 0.17
CA ALA A 58 -0.72 6.76 -0.24
C ALA A 58 -0.36 6.41 -1.71
N LEU A 59 -0.19 7.42 -2.57
CA LEU A 59 0.09 7.27 -4.00
C LEU A 59 1.52 7.67 -4.39
N VAL A 60 2.32 8.21 -3.47
CA VAL A 60 3.65 8.76 -3.77
C VAL A 60 4.51 7.78 -4.57
N ARG A 61 4.63 6.52 -4.11
CA ARG A 61 5.47 5.52 -4.79
C ARG A 61 4.99 5.22 -6.21
N LYS A 62 3.68 5.06 -6.39
CA LYS A 62 3.09 4.78 -7.71
C LYS A 62 3.28 5.95 -8.67
N ASN A 63 3.16 7.17 -8.16
CA ASN A 63 3.35 8.39 -8.94
C ASN A 63 4.82 8.55 -9.35
N GLN A 64 5.76 8.26 -8.43
CA GLN A 64 7.19 8.30 -8.71
C GLN A 64 7.56 7.29 -9.80
N ASP A 65 7.12 6.04 -9.66
CA ASP A 65 7.32 5.01 -10.69
C ASP A 65 6.78 5.44 -12.07
N GLN A 66 5.60 6.09 -12.10
CA GLN A 66 5.02 6.57 -13.35
C GLN A 66 5.88 7.66 -14.01
N VAL A 67 6.40 8.60 -13.21
CA VAL A 67 7.31 9.64 -13.69
C VAL A 67 8.60 9.01 -14.23
N ASP A 68 9.19 8.07 -13.49
CA ASP A 68 10.44 7.42 -13.86
C ASP A 68 10.28 6.61 -15.16
N PHE A 69 9.22 5.81 -15.29
CA PHE A 69 8.96 5.08 -16.53
C PHE A 69 8.67 5.97 -17.73
N THR A 70 8.03 7.13 -17.50
CA THR A 70 7.81 8.13 -18.56
C THR A 70 9.13 8.75 -18.98
N MET A 71 10.00 9.07 -18.03
CA MET A 71 11.34 9.58 -18.29
C MET A 71 12.20 8.56 -19.05
N LEU A 72 12.26 7.31 -18.59
CA LEU A 72 12.99 6.24 -19.28
C LEU A 72 12.50 6.06 -20.71
N ARG A 73 11.18 6.10 -20.93
CA ARG A 73 10.59 6.03 -22.27
C ARG A 73 11.07 7.17 -23.16
N ASN A 74 11.14 8.38 -22.62
CA ASN A 74 11.53 9.56 -23.39
C ASN A 74 13.02 9.54 -23.75
N VAL A 75 13.89 9.05 -22.85
CA VAL A 75 15.34 9.03 -23.05
C VAL A 75 15.79 7.83 -23.90
N GLN A 76 15.29 6.64 -23.58
CA GLN A 76 15.77 5.38 -24.15
C GLN A 76 14.77 4.74 -25.13
N GLY A 77 13.52 5.19 -25.16
CA GLY A 77 12.46 4.61 -25.97
C GLY A 77 11.63 3.55 -25.25
N MET A 78 10.69 2.92 -25.96
CA MET A 78 9.69 2.01 -25.39
C MET A 78 10.26 0.71 -24.79
N HIS A 79 11.42 0.26 -25.24
CA HIS A 79 11.99 -1.02 -24.82
C HIS A 79 12.53 -0.98 -23.38
N ALA A 80 13.03 0.17 -22.94
CA ALA A 80 13.61 0.36 -21.61
C ALA A 80 12.60 0.15 -20.46
N PRO A 81 11.45 0.85 -20.41
CA PRO A 81 10.47 0.63 -19.35
C PRO A 81 9.87 -0.79 -19.40
N LEU A 82 9.67 -1.36 -20.59
CA LEU A 82 9.14 -2.72 -20.74
C LEU A 82 10.09 -3.76 -20.16
N ARG A 83 11.39 -3.65 -20.48
CA ARG A 83 12.42 -4.54 -19.93
C ARG A 83 12.49 -4.43 -18.41
N LEU A 84 12.51 -3.21 -17.87
CA LEU A 84 12.57 -2.99 -16.42
C LEU A 84 11.31 -3.52 -15.71
N GLN A 85 10.12 -3.36 -16.31
CA GLN A 85 8.89 -3.95 -15.79
C GLN A 85 8.93 -5.48 -15.78
N MET A 86 9.47 -6.10 -16.83
CA MET A 86 9.65 -7.56 -16.88
C MET A 86 10.63 -8.04 -15.80
N GLU A 87 11.77 -7.36 -15.63
CA GLU A 87 12.76 -7.68 -14.60
C GLU A 87 12.15 -7.56 -13.20
N ARG A 88 11.44 -6.47 -12.89
CA ARG A 88 10.71 -6.29 -11.62
C ARG A 88 9.67 -7.39 -11.39
N HIS A 89 8.95 -7.81 -12.43
CA HIS A 89 7.95 -8.88 -12.32
C HIS A 89 8.59 -10.24 -12.02
N ILE A 90 9.72 -10.55 -12.66
CA ILE A 90 10.47 -11.78 -12.40
C ILE A 90 11.03 -11.75 -10.98
N ALA A 91 11.66 -10.65 -10.57
CA ALA A 91 12.24 -10.49 -9.23
C ALA A 91 11.19 -10.66 -8.11
N SER A 92 9.96 -10.16 -8.32
CA SER A 92 8.86 -10.31 -7.36
C SER A 92 8.44 -11.77 -7.11
N LYS A 93 8.71 -12.68 -8.04
CA LYS A 93 8.35 -14.11 -7.91
C LYS A 93 9.44 -14.95 -7.25
N VAL A 94 10.67 -14.44 -7.18
CA VAL A 94 11.79 -15.14 -6.57
C VAL A 94 11.62 -15.09 -5.05
N GLN A 95 11.10 -16.17 -4.48
CA GLN A 95 10.88 -16.29 -3.04
C GLN A 95 11.82 -17.33 -2.42
N ARG A 96 12.20 -17.07 -1.16
CA ARG A 96 12.96 -18.01 -0.34
C ARG A 96 12.05 -19.15 0.13
N LEU A 97 12.65 -20.15 0.78
CA LEU A 97 11.91 -21.25 1.40
C LEU A 97 10.79 -20.73 2.31
N PRO A 98 9.67 -21.45 2.44
CA PRO A 98 8.49 -21.02 3.21
C PRO A 98 8.73 -20.70 4.69
N CYS A 99 9.85 -21.13 5.27
CA CYS A 99 10.24 -20.83 6.64
C CYS A 99 10.93 -19.48 6.82
N LEU A 100 11.32 -18.83 5.72
CA LEU A 100 12.08 -17.58 5.76
C LEU A 100 11.31 -16.50 5.02
N HIS A 101 11.10 -15.37 5.70
CA HIS A 101 10.49 -14.21 5.06
C HIS A 101 11.37 -13.73 3.89
N SER A 102 10.74 -13.45 2.74
CA SER A 102 11.44 -12.90 1.58
C SER A 102 11.53 -11.38 1.73
N SER A 103 12.72 -10.85 1.99
CA SER A 103 12.97 -9.41 2.04
C SER A 103 13.04 -8.74 0.65
N ASN A 104 12.68 -9.44 -0.44
CA ASN A 104 12.62 -8.92 -1.82
C ASN A 104 13.81 -8.08 -2.32
N VAL A 105 15.01 -8.26 -1.76
CA VAL A 105 16.23 -7.48 -2.07
C VAL A 105 16.44 -7.22 -3.57
N ALA A 106 16.29 -8.24 -4.42
CA ALA A 106 16.50 -8.08 -5.87
C ALA A 106 15.48 -7.13 -6.51
N LEU A 107 14.22 -7.15 -6.04
CA LEU A 107 13.19 -6.24 -6.49
C LEU A 107 13.47 -4.82 -5.98
N ASP A 108 13.92 -4.68 -4.73
CA ASP A 108 14.18 -3.38 -4.10
C ASP A 108 15.33 -2.64 -4.78
N THR A 109 16.41 -3.35 -5.15
CA THR A 109 17.50 -2.80 -5.97
C THR A 109 17.01 -2.34 -7.35
N LEU A 110 16.09 -3.08 -8.00
CA LEU A 110 15.49 -2.64 -9.27
C LEU A 110 14.52 -1.45 -9.12
N ARG A 111 14.08 -1.16 -7.89
CA ARG A 111 13.26 0.01 -7.56
C ARG A 111 14.10 1.18 -7.02
N GLY A 112 15.37 0.97 -6.69
CA GLY A 112 16.22 1.96 -6.03
C GLY A 112 15.77 2.25 -4.59
N LEU A 113 15.07 1.30 -3.95
CA LEU A 113 14.65 1.45 -2.56
C LEU A 113 15.79 1.15 -1.58
N ASP A 114 16.84 0.46 -2.01
CA ASP A 114 18.02 0.13 -1.21
C ASP A 114 18.91 1.34 -0.88
N GLU A 115 18.70 2.47 -1.56
CA GLU A 115 19.37 3.75 -1.27
C GLU A 115 18.67 4.57 -0.18
N HIS A 116 17.43 4.22 0.17
CA HIS A 116 16.57 4.96 1.09
C HIS A 116 16.18 4.10 2.29
N ILE A 117 16.03 4.73 3.46
CA ILE A 117 15.64 4.05 4.70
C ILE A 117 14.22 4.49 5.05
N ASP A 118 13.29 3.53 5.11
CA ASP A 118 11.89 3.73 5.48
C ASP A 118 11.63 3.35 6.94
N PHE A 119 10.48 3.76 7.46
CA PHE A 119 10.04 3.40 8.82
C PHE A 119 9.94 1.87 9.03
N ASN A 120 9.60 1.13 7.96
CA ASN A 120 9.52 -0.33 7.98
C ASN A 120 10.88 -0.97 8.26
N ASP A 121 11.98 -0.35 7.84
CA ASP A 121 13.33 -0.90 8.03
C ASP A 121 13.79 -0.79 9.49
N VAL A 122 13.27 0.21 10.22
CA VAL A 122 13.63 0.46 11.62
C VAL A 122 12.68 -0.25 12.59
N LEU A 123 11.38 -0.27 12.29
CA LEU A 123 10.35 -0.75 13.21
C LEU A 123 9.81 -2.16 12.87
N ASN A 124 10.19 -2.70 11.71
CA ASN A 124 9.65 -3.92 11.10
C ASN A 124 8.13 -3.87 10.83
N ASP A 125 7.68 -4.60 9.81
CA ASP A 125 6.26 -4.74 9.52
C ASP A 125 5.62 -5.70 10.56
N PRO A 126 4.56 -5.29 11.29
CA PRO A 126 3.89 -6.17 12.25
C PRO A 126 3.29 -7.42 11.60
N THR A 127 3.06 -7.41 10.28
CA THR A 127 2.57 -8.58 9.53
C THR A 127 3.67 -9.59 9.18
N ALA A 128 4.94 -9.21 9.29
CA ALA A 128 6.11 -10.01 8.94
C ALA A 128 7.14 -10.06 10.08
N PRO A 129 6.81 -10.72 11.21
CA PRO A 129 7.78 -10.90 12.28
C PRO A 129 8.96 -11.78 11.82
N GLU A 130 10.19 -11.39 12.16
CA GLU A 130 11.41 -12.15 11.85
C GLU A 130 11.52 -13.50 12.61
N VAL A 131 10.51 -13.82 13.42
CA VAL A 131 10.46 -15.06 14.21
C VAL A 131 10.21 -16.25 13.28
N MET A 132 11.27 -17.04 13.08
CA MET A 132 11.23 -18.27 12.31
C MET A 132 10.38 -19.33 13.03
N GLY A 133 9.30 -19.77 12.39
CA GLY A 133 8.51 -20.93 12.83
C GLY A 133 9.17 -22.26 12.47
N ASP A 134 8.60 -23.37 12.93
CA ASP A 134 9.05 -24.71 12.53
C ASP A 134 8.94 -24.87 11.00
N PRO A 135 10.05 -25.13 10.29
CA PRO A 135 10.05 -25.25 8.83
C PRO A 135 9.11 -26.34 8.31
N HIS A 136 8.87 -27.40 9.08
CA HIS A 136 7.96 -28.47 8.68
C HIS A 136 6.52 -27.96 8.60
N ILE A 137 6.03 -27.36 9.69
CA ILE A 137 4.68 -26.79 9.80
C ILE A 137 4.44 -25.68 8.77
N MET A 138 5.41 -24.80 8.56
CA MET A 138 5.27 -23.71 7.58
C MET A 138 5.20 -24.23 6.13
N THR A 139 5.97 -25.27 5.82
CA THR A 139 5.95 -25.90 4.50
C THR A 139 4.64 -26.63 4.25
N GLU A 140 4.12 -27.35 5.24
CA GLU A 140 2.84 -28.05 5.16
C GLU A 140 1.66 -27.10 5.02
N ARG A 141 1.64 -26.00 5.78
CA ARG A 141 0.63 -24.94 5.63
C ARG A 141 0.68 -24.31 4.24
N ARG A 142 1.87 -24.03 3.69
CA ARG A 142 2.00 -23.48 2.34
C ARG A 142 1.61 -24.47 1.23
N ALA A 143 1.87 -25.75 1.46
CA ALA A 143 1.45 -26.84 0.56
C ALA A 143 -0.05 -27.18 0.69
N GLY A 144 -0.77 -26.60 1.67
CA GLY A 144 -2.20 -26.83 1.90
C GLY A 144 -2.51 -28.16 2.60
N ILE A 145 -1.53 -28.76 3.27
CA ILE A 145 -1.66 -30.06 3.96
C ILE A 145 -2.19 -29.87 5.39
N LEU A 146 -1.73 -28.83 6.09
CA LEU A 146 -2.24 -28.41 7.39
C LEU A 146 -3.24 -27.25 7.20
N GLN A 147 -4.48 -27.44 7.66
CA GLN A 147 -5.51 -26.39 7.76
C GLN A 147 -5.42 -25.65 9.09
#